data_AF-A0A673ZZP8-F1
#
_entry.id   AF-A0A673ZZP8-F1
#
_cell.length_a   1.000
_cell.length_b   1.000
_cell.length_c   1.000
_cell.angle_alpha   90.00
_cell.angle_beta   90.00
_cell.angle_gamma   90.00
#
_symmetry.space_group_name_H-M   'P 1'
#
loop_
_entity.id
_entity.type
_entity.pdbx_description
1 polymer ?
#
loop_
_entity_poly.entity_id
_entity_poly.type
_entity_poly.pdbx_seq_one_letter_code
_entity_poly.pdbx_strand_id
1 'polypeptide(L)'
;MSINTGHGLPFLPGNTFRDVTKSAHHRPQTLSYKNGYALPHRPKVGIGQAPLLSSELTQSEINQFSNQTSALTYGTTHYSPALDFIPAHVAYDKKVLRFYGYFQQEVLHSPQEGHRVRPVVLYYYLEDDSMCIMEPVVENSGIPQGKLIKRQRLPKNDRGDHYHWKDLNVGMDLVVYGTVYRVTHCDSYTQDFMESEGLVLNDAEPTPVDPYIQQRTQPGRSYITPSVFDRLKQFLTMDRKVLRFFALWDHTDSLYGEARPVTIQYYLVDDSVEIREVHEPNSGRDPFPVLLRRQRLPKNIKPACKPFPSCVLEVSPQEVHQYYSPKDFQVGETLQLMGRRFLLYDCDEFTKAYYQKEHPDLELKPKPVVKKTTELHDRHEVPPYNGFGSLEDSLQNCLSLIPEPPKKDLMKMLENDHKVLRYAARMDSQNPQDEGRRFIFSYFLSSDMISIFEKSTRNSGIISGQFLEKTRIPKPGCTVDKPEFYGPADFAIGDTVEVFRHRFVLTDADHYVLKYLESISDQLPSRTLNSLRQRAFPKPLPQSWKHRII
;
A
#
# COMPACT_ATOMS: atom_id res chain seq x y z
N MET A 1 -114.61 -17.31 48.09
CA MET A 1 -114.46 -17.25 49.55
C MET A 1 -113.72 -15.97 49.88
N SER A 2 -114.05 -15.15 50.84
CA SER A 2 -115.28 -14.85 51.59
C SER A 2 -114.98 -13.46 52.15
N ILE A 3 -115.98 -12.57 52.15
CA ILE A 3 -115.90 -11.27 52.82
C ILE A 3 -115.57 -11.55 54.28
N ASN A 4 -114.36 -11.17 54.73
CA ASN A 4 -114.06 -11.14 56.14
C ASN A 4 -114.08 -9.69 56.58
N THR A 5 -115.24 -9.33 57.10
CA THR A 5 -115.48 -8.16 57.94
C THR A 5 -114.56 -8.23 59.16
N GLY A 6 -113.78 -7.16 59.37
CA GLY A 6 -112.91 -6.74 60.49
C GLY A 6 -112.99 -7.30 61.93
N HIS A 7 -113.50 -8.50 62.20
CA HIS A 7 -113.54 -9.09 63.54
C HIS A 7 -112.97 -10.52 63.52
N GLY A 8 -111.87 -10.73 64.26
CA GLY A 8 -111.06 -11.95 64.28
C GLY A 8 -111.74 -13.20 64.84
N LEU A 9 -112.71 -13.75 64.12
CA LEU A 9 -113.30 -15.06 64.41
C LEU A 9 -112.41 -16.18 63.80
N PRO A 10 -112.22 -17.31 64.52
CA PRO A 10 -111.41 -18.43 64.04
C PRO A 10 -112.11 -19.16 62.88
N PHE A 11 -111.32 -19.59 61.89
CA PHE A 11 -111.80 -20.26 60.68
C PHE A 11 -112.13 -21.74 60.94
N LEU A 12 -113.16 -21.98 61.76
CA LEU A 12 -113.70 -23.29 62.09
C LEU A 12 -114.94 -23.62 61.24
N PRO A 13 -115.21 -24.91 60.95
CA PRO A 13 -116.44 -25.32 60.27
C PRO A 13 -117.67 -24.80 61.02
N GLY A 14 -118.54 -24.04 60.35
CA GLY A 14 -119.71 -23.39 60.95
C GLY A 14 -119.61 -21.87 61.06
N ASN A 15 -118.38 -21.32 61.16
CA ASN A 15 -118.12 -19.87 61.22
C ASN A 15 -117.77 -19.28 59.84
N THR A 16 -118.30 -19.86 58.76
CA THR A 16 -118.05 -19.43 57.38
C THR A 16 -119.36 -19.15 56.66
N PHE A 17 -119.58 -17.89 56.26
CA PHE A 17 -120.79 -17.48 55.55
C PHE A 17 -120.59 -17.59 54.03
N ARG A 18 -121.51 -18.28 53.34
CA ARG A 18 -121.51 -18.37 51.86
C ARG A 18 -122.30 -17.20 51.29
N ASP A 19 -121.64 -16.39 50.48
CA ASP A 19 -122.29 -15.32 49.70
C ASP A 19 -123.01 -15.92 48.49
N VAL A 20 -124.35 -15.91 48.53
CA VAL A 20 -125.24 -16.43 47.48
C VAL A 20 -125.45 -15.46 46.32
N THR A 21 -124.99 -14.22 46.43
CA THR A 21 -125.17 -13.20 45.38
C THR A 21 -124.07 -13.21 44.31
N LYS A 22 -123.02 -14.02 44.51
CA LYS A 22 -121.85 -14.06 43.63
C LYS A 22 -122.15 -14.77 42.31
N SER A 23 -122.10 -14.04 41.20
CA SER A 23 -122.34 -14.54 39.84
C SER A 23 -121.07 -14.85 39.02
N ALA A 24 -119.90 -14.31 39.41
CA ALA A 24 -118.63 -14.51 38.69
C ALA A 24 -117.72 -15.52 39.40
N HIS A 25 -117.33 -16.60 38.70
CA HIS A 25 -116.50 -17.70 39.24
C HIS A 25 -115.23 -18.01 38.44
N HIS A 26 -114.84 -17.14 37.50
CA HIS A 26 -113.63 -17.35 36.70
C HIS A 26 -112.37 -17.39 37.57
N ARG A 27 -111.44 -18.30 37.26
CA ARG A 27 -110.17 -18.44 37.97
C ARG A 27 -109.07 -17.65 37.25
N PRO A 28 -108.19 -16.94 37.95
CA PRO A 28 -107.03 -16.30 37.34
C PRO A 28 -106.07 -17.38 36.79
N GLN A 29 -105.49 -17.15 35.61
CA GLN A 29 -104.50 -18.05 35.01
C GLN A 29 -103.13 -17.81 35.66
N THR A 30 -102.89 -18.50 36.77
CA THR A 30 -101.64 -18.40 37.55
C THR A 30 -100.56 -19.38 37.10
N LEU A 31 -100.87 -20.33 36.22
CA LEU A 31 -99.91 -21.29 35.67
C LEU A 31 -99.95 -21.18 34.15
N SER A 32 -98.82 -20.89 33.52
CA SER A 32 -98.68 -20.85 32.07
C SER A 32 -97.37 -21.50 31.61
N TYR A 33 -97.28 -21.87 30.34
CA TYR A 33 -96.04 -22.33 29.72
C TYR A 33 -95.58 -21.29 28.70
N LYS A 34 -94.29 -20.96 28.72
CA LYS A 34 -93.65 -20.15 27.68
C LYS A 34 -92.38 -20.85 27.22
N ASN A 35 -92.30 -21.12 25.92
CA ASN A 35 -91.15 -21.80 25.28
C ASN A 35 -90.73 -23.11 25.99
N GLY A 36 -91.71 -23.94 26.40
CA GLY A 36 -91.47 -25.25 27.00
C GLY A 36 -91.25 -25.28 28.52
N TYR A 37 -91.12 -24.12 29.18
CA TYR A 37 -90.93 -24.05 30.64
C TYR A 37 -92.23 -23.60 31.35
N ALA A 38 -92.54 -24.25 32.49
CA ALA A 38 -93.66 -23.90 33.34
C ALA A 38 -93.35 -22.62 34.15
N LEU A 39 -94.17 -21.58 33.98
CA LEU A 39 -94.04 -20.28 34.65
C LEU A 39 -95.23 -20.03 35.59
N PRO A 40 -95.05 -20.16 36.92
CA PRO A 40 -96.06 -19.76 37.88
C PRO A 40 -96.10 -18.23 38.03
N HIS A 41 -97.26 -17.63 37.77
CA HIS A 41 -97.59 -16.22 38.02
C HIS A 41 -98.37 -16.08 39.32
N ARG A 42 -98.01 -15.10 40.16
CA ARG A 42 -98.81 -14.79 41.35
C ARG A 42 -100.16 -14.19 40.95
N PRO A 43 -101.29 -14.65 41.52
CA PRO A 43 -102.58 -14.04 41.25
C PRO A 43 -102.59 -12.61 41.77
N LYS A 44 -103.06 -11.65 40.96
CA LYS A 44 -103.33 -10.26 41.39
C LYS A 44 -104.74 -10.07 41.96
N VAL A 45 -105.65 -10.98 41.59
CA VAL A 45 -107.05 -11.00 41.99
C VAL A 45 -107.45 -12.43 42.32
N GLY A 46 -108.40 -12.58 43.25
CA GLY A 46 -109.02 -13.85 43.60
C GLY A 46 -110.03 -14.31 42.54
N ILE A 47 -110.67 -15.45 42.83
CA ILE A 47 -111.69 -16.05 41.95
C ILE A 47 -112.85 -15.06 41.75
N GLY A 48 -113.20 -14.78 40.49
CA GLY A 48 -114.27 -13.84 40.13
C GLY A 48 -113.94 -12.37 40.38
N GLN A 49 -112.68 -11.94 40.17
CA GLN A 49 -112.15 -10.59 40.47
C GLN A 49 -112.26 -10.16 41.94
N ALA A 50 -112.40 -11.10 42.89
CA ALA A 50 -112.45 -10.73 44.30
C ALA A 50 -111.09 -10.18 44.77
N PRO A 51 -111.03 -9.12 45.59
CA PRO A 51 -109.77 -8.63 46.16
C PRO A 51 -109.11 -9.72 47.01
N LEU A 52 -107.78 -9.84 46.93
CA LEU A 52 -107.01 -10.80 47.72
C LEU A 52 -106.92 -10.32 49.18
N LEU A 53 -107.14 -11.23 50.14
CA LEU A 53 -107.11 -10.92 51.57
C LEU A 53 -105.71 -10.58 52.10
N SER A 54 -104.66 -10.93 51.37
CA SER A 54 -103.31 -10.44 51.62
C SER A 54 -103.12 -9.11 50.88
N SER A 55 -103.51 -8.01 51.53
CA SER A 55 -103.09 -6.68 51.09
C SER A 55 -101.56 -6.63 51.17
N GLU A 56 -100.89 -6.39 50.04
CA GLU A 56 -99.49 -5.97 50.07
C GLU A 56 -99.44 -4.67 50.89
N LEU A 57 -98.74 -4.69 52.03
CA LEU A 57 -98.43 -3.47 52.77
C LEU A 57 -97.64 -2.57 51.82
N THR A 58 -98.11 -1.34 51.61
CA THR A 58 -97.35 -0.39 50.81
C THR A 58 -96.05 -0.04 51.54
N GLN A 59 -94.97 0.22 50.79
CA GLN A 59 -93.65 0.55 51.38
C GLN A 59 -93.73 1.70 52.41
N SER A 60 -94.67 2.61 52.21
CA SER A 60 -95.03 3.72 53.10
C SER A 60 -95.61 3.29 54.45
N GLU A 61 -96.43 2.24 54.47
CA GLU A 61 -97.02 1.69 55.70
C GLU A 61 -95.98 0.87 56.49
N ILE A 62 -95.10 0.14 55.80
CA ILE A 62 -93.98 -0.59 56.43
C ILE A 62 -93.05 0.39 57.17
N ASN A 63 -92.76 1.54 56.57
CA ASN A 63 -91.91 2.57 57.17
C ASN A 63 -92.55 3.30 58.37
N GLN A 64 -93.88 3.32 58.49
CA GLN A 64 -94.55 3.91 59.65
C GLN A 64 -94.53 2.97 60.86
N PHE A 65 -94.60 1.65 60.65
CA PHE A 65 -94.49 0.67 61.74
C PHE A 65 -93.06 0.52 62.30
N SER A 66 -92.02 0.76 61.49
CA SER A 66 -90.63 0.72 61.94
C SER A 66 -90.23 1.90 62.85
N ASN A 67 -91.00 2.98 62.86
CA ASN A 67 -90.65 4.22 63.59
C ASN A 67 -91.30 4.33 64.99
N GLN A 68 -92.05 3.32 65.44
CA GLN A 68 -92.68 3.30 66.77
C GLN A 68 -92.20 2.11 67.61
N THR A 69 -90.90 2.01 67.86
CA THR A 69 -90.39 1.30 69.05
C THR A 69 -89.27 2.11 69.71
N SER A 70 -89.37 2.17 71.04
CA SER A 70 -88.86 3.21 71.93
C SER A 70 -87.35 3.16 72.17
N ALA A 71 -86.76 4.34 72.38
CA ALA A 71 -85.36 4.54 72.73
C ALA A 71 -84.95 3.78 74.00
N LEU A 72 -83.92 2.93 73.88
CA LEU A 72 -83.18 2.36 75.01
C LEU A 72 -81.81 3.04 75.15
N THR A 73 -81.45 3.33 76.40
CA THR A 73 -80.39 4.23 76.88
C THR A 73 -79.00 3.58 76.94
N TYR A 74 -78.73 2.54 76.14
CA TYR A 74 -77.40 1.96 76.00
C TYR A 74 -77.05 1.87 74.51
N GLY A 75 -75.79 2.19 74.19
CA GLY A 75 -75.30 2.56 72.87
C GLY A 75 -75.82 1.73 71.70
N THR A 76 -76.04 2.43 70.59
CA THR A 76 -76.43 1.90 69.29
C THR A 76 -75.61 0.66 68.95
N THR A 77 -76.22 -0.52 69.01
CA THR A 77 -75.74 -1.64 68.20
C THR A 77 -75.97 -1.22 66.77
N HIS A 78 -74.91 -0.80 66.07
CA HIS A 78 -74.94 -0.70 64.62
C HIS A 78 -75.46 -2.04 64.11
N TYR A 79 -76.71 -2.09 63.67
CA TYR A 79 -77.15 -3.14 62.76
C TYR A 79 -76.31 -2.94 61.51
N SER A 80 -75.22 -3.70 61.40
CA SER A 80 -74.56 -3.89 60.12
C SER A 80 -75.66 -4.34 59.16
N PRO A 81 -75.93 -3.64 58.05
CA PRO A 81 -76.80 -4.20 57.02
C PRO A 81 -76.24 -5.58 56.69
N ALA A 82 -77.10 -6.60 56.59
CA ALA A 82 -76.66 -7.91 56.12
C ALA A 82 -75.94 -7.66 54.79
N LEU A 83 -74.62 -7.90 54.76
CA LEU A 83 -73.83 -7.69 53.57
C LEU A 83 -74.45 -8.57 52.49
N ASP A 84 -74.81 -7.95 51.36
CA ASP A 84 -75.26 -8.70 50.20
C ASP A 84 -74.20 -9.76 49.88
N PHE A 85 -74.60 -11.03 49.82
CA PHE A 85 -73.68 -12.11 49.48
C PHE A 85 -73.23 -11.92 48.03
N ILE A 86 -72.01 -11.46 47.84
CA ILE A 86 -71.36 -11.35 46.53
C ILE A 86 -70.62 -12.67 46.29
N PRO A 87 -70.97 -13.45 45.23
CA PRO A 87 -70.24 -14.65 44.89
C PRO A 87 -68.75 -14.37 44.61
N ALA A 88 -67.87 -15.33 44.93
CA ALA A 88 -66.43 -15.18 44.78
C ALA A 88 -66.00 -14.76 43.35
N HIS A 89 -66.62 -15.33 42.31
CA HIS A 89 -66.33 -14.98 40.92
C HIS A 89 -66.65 -13.52 40.57
N VAL A 90 -67.58 -12.88 41.31
CA VAL A 90 -67.92 -11.46 41.13
C VAL A 90 -67.02 -10.58 42.01
N ALA A 91 -66.77 -10.99 43.26
CA ALA A 91 -65.95 -10.24 44.21
C ALA A 91 -64.47 -10.15 43.79
N TYR A 92 -63.99 -11.21 43.11
CA TYR A 92 -62.60 -11.36 42.68
C TYR A 92 -62.41 -11.27 41.16
N ASP A 93 -63.40 -10.80 40.41
CA ASP A 93 -63.25 -10.58 38.96
C ASP A 93 -62.02 -9.70 38.67
N LYS A 94 -61.17 -10.15 37.74
CA LYS A 94 -59.90 -9.51 37.33
C LYS A 94 -58.85 -9.31 38.43
N LYS A 95 -59.07 -9.81 39.65
CA LYS A 95 -58.04 -9.79 40.70
C LYS A 95 -57.14 -11.01 40.55
N VAL A 96 -55.87 -10.76 40.22
CA VAL A 96 -54.89 -11.80 39.93
C VAL A 96 -53.65 -11.55 40.75
N LEU A 97 -53.20 -12.57 41.47
CA LEU A 97 -51.94 -12.53 42.17
C LEU A 97 -50.81 -12.92 41.22
N ARG A 98 -49.77 -12.09 41.16
CA ARG A 98 -48.59 -12.28 40.33
C ARG A 98 -47.35 -12.50 41.20
N PHE A 99 -46.73 -13.66 41.01
CA PHE A 99 -45.45 -14.03 41.62
C PHE A 99 -44.38 -14.19 40.55
N TYR A 100 -43.14 -13.94 40.93
CA TYR A 100 -41.96 -14.13 40.10
C TYR A 100 -41.10 -15.22 40.70
N GLY A 101 -40.56 -16.07 39.85
CA GLY A 101 -39.72 -17.17 40.27
C GLY A 101 -38.79 -17.64 39.18
N TYR A 102 -38.13 -18.74 39.43
CA TYR A 102 -37.34 -19.45 38.43
C TYR A 102 -37.41 -20.95 38.69
N PHE A 103 -37.05 -21.72 37.68
CA PHE A 103 -36.71 -23.13 37.87
C PHE A 103 -35.36 -23.42 37.19
N GLN A 104 -34.65 -24.39 37.72
CA GLN A 104 -33.38 -24.84 37.15
C GLN A 104 -33.65 -26.02 36.20
N GLN A 105 -33.07 -25.94 35.02
CA GLN A 105 -33.14 -27.01 34.02
C GLN A 105 -31.74 -27.54 33.75
N GLU A 106 -31.51 -28.82 33.99
CA GLU A 106 -30.24 -29.47 33.66
C GLU A 106 -30.06 -29.59 32.14
N VAL A 107 -28.85 -29.31 31.65
CA VAL A 107 -28.49 -29.41 30.24
C VAL A 107 -27.39 -30.44 30.10
N LEU A 108 -27.72 -31.57 29.48
CA LEU A 108 -26.77 -32.64 29.21
C LEU A 108 -26.00 -32.35 27.91
N HIS A 109 -24.69 -32.64 27.92
CA HIS A 109 -23.81 -32.61 26.73
C HIS A 109 -23.57 -31.24 26.07
N SER A 110 -23.66 -30.12 26.80
CA SER A 110 -23.21 -28.81 26.30
C SER A 110 -21.78 -28.50 26.78
N PRO A 111 -20.85 -28.06 25.91
CA PRO A 111 -19.52 -27.62 26.33
C PRO A 111 -19.54 -26.25 27.03
N GLN A 112 -20.67 -25.51 26.96
CA GLN A 112 -20.79 -24.14 27.44
C GLN A 112 -21.51 -24.05 28.79
N GLU A 113 -22.41 -24.98 29.11
CA GLU A 113 -23.27 -24.91 30.31
C GLU A 113 -23.63 -26.31 30.82
N GLY A 114 -23.84 -26.47 32.13
CA GLY A 114 -24.34 -27.71 32.75
C GLY A 114 -25.79 -27.61 33.24
N HIS A 115 -26.28 -26.40 33.51
CA HIS A 115 -27.66 -26.11 33.89
C HIS A 115 -28.03 -24.70 33.42
N ARG A 116 -29.33 -24.45 33.25
CA ARG A 116 -29.91 -23.14 32.91
C ARG A 116 -30.86 -22.69 33.99
N VAL A 117 -30.90 -21.38 34.23
CA VAL A 117 -31.87 -20.76 35.14
C VAL A 117 -32.95 -20.08 34.30
N ARG A 118 -34.17 -20.62 34.34
CA ARG A 118 -35.29 -20.11 33.54
C ARG A 118 -36.23 -19.28 34.41
N PRO A 119 -36.30 -17.95 34.22
CA PRO A 119 -37.23 -17.11 34.97
C PRO A 119 -38.67 -17.41 34.57
N VAL A 120 -39.60 -17.35 35.52
CA VAL A 120 -41.03 -17.59 35.29
C VAL A 120 -41.87 -16.58 36.07
N VAL A 121 -43.05 -16.29 35.55
CA VAL A 121 -44.10 -15.49 36.17
C VAL A 121 -45.29 -16.41 36.42
N LEU A 122 -45.69 -16.51 37.68
CA LEU A 122 -46.83 -17.30 38.12
C LEU A 122 -48.00 -16.36 38.37
N TYR A 123 -49.14 -16.66 37.77
CA TYR A 123 -50.39 -15.95 37.99
C TYR A 123 -51.35 -16.88 38.73
N TYR A 124 -51.96 -16.39 39.81
CA TYR A 124 -53.04 -17.04 40.54
C TYR A 124 -54.30 -16.18 40.40
N TYR A 125 -55.36 -16.74 39.84
CA TYR A 125 -56.62 -16.04 39.62
C TYR A 125 -57.53 -16.27 40.82
N LEU A 126 -57.84 -15.20 41.56
CA LEU A 126 -58.69 -15.28 42.77
C LEU A 126 -60.16 -15.61 42.46
N GLU A 127 -60.58 -15.41 41.21
CA GLU A 127 -61.94 -15.69 40.73
C GLU A 127 -62.32 -17.18 40.87
N ASP A 128 -61.37 -18.08 40.54
CA ASP A 128 -61.63 -19.51 40.37
C ASP A 128 -60.53 -20.42 40.92
N ASP A 129 -59.56 -19.89 41.67
CA ASP A 129 -58.41 -20.60 42.23
C ASP A 129 -57.54 -21.32 41.16
N SER A 130 -57.57 -20.81 39.94
CA SER A 130 -56.72 -21.32 38.86
C SER A 130 -55.36 -20.62 38.85
N MET A 131 -54.35 -21.31 38.34
CA MET A 131 -53.02 -20.75 38.16
C MET A 131 -52.54 -20.93 36.73
N CYS A 132 -51.69 -20.03 36.26
CA CYS A 132 -50.91 -20.22 35.05
C CYS A 132 -49.45 -19.83 35.29
N ILE A 133 -48.54 -20.53 34.62
CA ILE A 133 -47.10 -20.27 34.72
C ILE A 133 -46.62 -19.90 33.32
N MET A 134 -46.00 -18.74 33.20
CA MET A 134 -45.49 -18.21 31.95
C MET A 134 -44.02 -17.86 32.07
N GLU A 135 -43.23 -18.23 31.08
CA GLU A 135 -41.87 -17.77 30.91
C GLU A 135 -41.86 -16.48 30.07
N PRO A 136 -41.20 -15.41 30.53
CA PRO A 136 -41.08 -14.18 29.75
C PRO A 136 -40.26 -14.42 28.48
N VAL A 137 -40.65 -13.75 27.39
CA VAL A 137 -39.96 -13.85 26.11
C VAL A 137 -38.67 -13.03 26.16
N VAL A 138 -37.55 -13.66 25.83
CA VAL A 138 -36.21 -13.06 25.81
C VAL A 138 -35.64 -13.20 24.40
N GLU A 139 -35.22 -12.08 23.81
CA GLU A 139 -34.60 -12.07 22.49
C GLU A 139 -33.35 -12.98 22.46
N ASN A 140 -33.17 -13.70 21.36
CA ASN A 140 -32.02 -14.60 21.15
C ASN A 140 -31.88 -15.76 22.16
N SER A 141 -32.95 -16.12 22.88
CA SER A 141 -33.00 -17.27 23.79
C SER A 141 -32.88 -18.62 23.06
N GLY A 142 -33.47 -18.74 21.87
CA GLY A 142 -33.42 -19.96 21.06
C GLY A 142 -34.26 -21.13 21.59
N ILE A 143 -35.00 -20.93 22.68
CA ILE A 143 -35.92 -21.89 23.30
C ILE A 143 -37.36 -21.43 23.04
N PRO A 144 -38.34 -22.32 22.82
CA PRO A 144 -39.75 -21.93 22.81
C PRO A 144 -40.17 -21.40 24.19
N GLN A 145 -40.49 -20.11 24.25
CA GLN A 145 -40.89 -19.38 25.46
C GLN A 145 -42.38 -19.04 25.44
N GLY A 146 -42.93 -18.62 26.58
CA GLY A 146 -44.33 -18.23 26.75
C GLY A 146 -45.06 -19.07 27.80
N LYS A 147 -46.30 -19.48 27.52
CA LYS A 147 -47.13 -20.23 28.48
C LYS A 147 -46.58 -21.64 28.70
N LEU A 148 -45.93 -21.88 29.84
CA LEU A 148 -45.49 -23.21 30.26
C LEU A 148 -46.66 -24.05 30.76
N ILE A 149 -47.50 -23.46 31.62
CA ILE A 149 -48.70 -24.10 32.15
C ILE A 149 -49.90 -23.21 31.85
N LYS A 150 -50.90 -23.79 31.16
CA LYS A 150 -52.17 -23.10 30.86
C LYS A 150 -52.98 -22.90 32.15
N ARG A 151 -53.88 -21.89 32.14
CA ARG A 151 -54.76 -21.58 33.27
C ARG A 151 -55.59 -22.81 33.65
N GLN A 152 -55.33 -23.35 34.83
CA GLN A 152 -56.04 -24.48 35.43
C GLN A 152 -55.79 -24.52 36.93
N ARG A 153 -56.61 -25.25 37.69
CA ARG A 153 -56.33 -25.49 39.11
C ARG A 153 -55.18 -26.49 39.24
N LEU A 154 -54.08 -26.06 39.84
CA LEU A 154 -52.88 -26.90 39.92
C LEU A 154 -52.99 -27.87 41.10
N PRO A 155 -52.75 -29.18 40.89
CA PRO A 155 -52.78 -30.14 41.97
C PRO A 155 -51.56 -29.96 42.89
N LYS A 156 -51.80 -29.94 44.19
CA LYS A 156 -50.79 -29.86 45.26
C LYS A 156 -50.28 -31.25 45.64
N ASN A 157 -51.19 -32.23 45.74
CA ASN A 157 -50.92 -33.59 46.17
C ASN A 157 -51.63 -34.61 45.27
N ASP A 158 -51.19 -35.87 45.29
CA ASP A 158 -51.84 -37.00 44.58
C ASP A 158 -53.29 -37.29 45.06
N ARG A 159 -53.71 -36.66 46.16
CA ARG A 159 -55.07 -36.76 46.74
C ARG A 159 -56.11 -35.88 46.02
N GLY A 160 -55.69 -35.05 45.07
CA GLY A 160 -56.57 -34.14 44.33
C GLY A 160 -56.80 -32.78 45.01
N ASP A 161 -56.03 -32.47 46.06
CA ASP A 161 -55.99 -31.13 46.64
C ASP A 161 -55.36 -30.15 45.65
N HIS A 162 -55.86 -28.92 45.58
CA HIS A 162 -55.34 -27.88 44.70
C HIS A 162 -54.58 -26.83 45.51
N TYR A 163 -53.64 -26.15 44.87
CA TYR A 163 -52.98 -24.99 45.49
C TYR A 163 -53.99 -23.88 45.74
N HIS A 164 -54.01 -23.38 46.98
CA HIS A 164 -54.76 -22.19 47.35
C HIS A 164 -53.78 -21.01 47.53
N TRP A 165 -54.24 -19.77 47.39
CA TRP A 165 -53.36 -18.60 47.56
C TRP A 165 -52.70 -18.55 48.95
N LYS A 166 -53.35 -19.14 49.96
CA LYS A 166 -52.81 -19.30 51.33
C LYS A 166 -51.60 -20.23 51.42
N ASP A 167 -51.41 -21.09 50.43
CA ASP A 167 -50.26 -21.98 50.35
C ASP A 167 -49.05 -21.31 49.67
N LEU A 168 -49.22 -20.10 49.13
CA LEU A 168 -48.19 -19.39 48.37
C LEU A 168 -47.49 -18.36 49.25
N ASN A 169 -46.16 -18.42 49.31
CA ASN A 169 -45.33 -17.42 49.97
C ASN A 169 -44.04 -17.18 49.15
N VAL A 170 -43.39 -16.05 49.38
CA VAL A 170 -42.07 -15.74 48.84
C VAL A 170 -41.02 -16.66 49.49
N GLY A 171 -40.02 -17.11 48.74
CA GLY A 171 -39.00 -18.05 49.23
C GLY A 171 -39.50 -19.48 49.43
N MET A 172 -40.61 -19.86 48.79
CA MET A 172 -41.12 -21.24 48.78
C MET A 172 -40.75 -21.98 47.49
N ASP A 173 -40.74 -23.31 47.58
CA ASP A 173 -40.61 -24.21 46.43
C ASP A 173 -41.97 -24.75 46.01
N LEU A 174 -42.48 -24.29 44.89
CA LEU A 174 -43.74 -24.72 44.31
C LEU A 174 -43.51 -25.91 43.36
N VAL A 175 -43.99 -27.09 43.75
CA VAL A 175 -43.85 -28.31 42.94
C VAL A 175 -45.10 -28.52 42.10
N VAL A 176 -44.97 -28.47 40.77
CA VAL A 176 -46.07 -28.65 39.83
C VAL A 176 -45.61 -29.52 38.67
N TYR A 177 -46.35 -30.60 38.39
CA TYR A 177 -46.05 -31.57 37.31
C TYR A 177 -44.58 -32.01 37.24
N GLY A 178 -43.97 -32.26 38.40
CA GLY A 178 -42.59 -32.73 38.52
C GLY A 178 -41.52 -31.65 38.32
N THR A 179 -41.89 -30.39 38.10
CA THR A 179 -40.96 -29.25 38.08
C THR A 179 -41.06 -28.46 39.39
N VAL A 180 -39.91 -28.10 39.96
CA VAL A 180 -39.82 -27.29 41.17
C VAL A 180 -39.56 -25.83 40.79
N TYR A 181 -40.50 -24.94 41.12
CA TYR A 181 -40.39 -23.50 40.88
C TYR A 181 -40.07 -22.79 42.19
N ARG A 182 -38.95 -22.08 42.25
CA ARG A 182 -38.59 -21.23 43.39
C ARG A 182 -39.28 -19.88 43.24
N VAL A 183 -40.16 -19.52 44.19
CA VAL A 183 -40.79 -18.20 44.23
C VAL A 183 -39.82 -17.21 44.85
N THR A 184 -39.42 -16.19 44.11
CA THR A 184 -38.38 -15.23 44.51
C THR A 184 -38.94 -13.93 45.07
N HIS A 185 -39.95 -13.37 44.41
CA HIS A 185 -40.60 -12.13 44.82
C HIS A 185 -42.01 -12.07 44.26
N CYS A 186 -42.81 -11.11 44.72
CA CYS A 186 -44.17 -10.89 44.25
C CYS A 186 -44.36 -9.45 43.77
N ASP A 187 -45.49 -9.20 43.11
CA ASP A 187 -45.90 -7.86 42.72
C ASP A 187 -46.36 -7.01 43.91
N SER A 188 -46.44 -5.68 43.74
CA SER A 188 -46.89 -4.80 44.83
C SER A 188 -48.35 -5.10 45.22
N TYR A 189 -49.22 -5.32 44.24
CA TYR A 189 -50.63 -5.68 44.49
C TYR A 189 -50.77 -6.99 45.29
N THR A 190 -49.94 -7.98 44.98
CA THR A 190 -49.96 -9.25 45.70
C THR A 190 -49.49 -9.12 47.13
N GLN A 191 -48.50 -8.27 47.35
CA GLN A 191 -47.99 -8.00 48.69
C GLN A 191 -49.10 -7.38 49.54
N ASP A 192 -49.72 -6.30 49.05
CA ASP A 192 -50.81 -5.61 49.74
C ASP A 192 -52.00 -6.55 50.01
N PHE A 193 -52.35 -7.40 49.03
CA PHE A 193 -53.44 -8.36 49.18
C PHE A 193 -53.15 -9.41 50.25
N MET A 194 -51.97 -10.03 50.21
CA MET A 194 -51.58 -11.05 51.20
C MET A 194 -51.50 -10.48 52.61
N GLU A 195 -50.94 -9.27 52.76
CA GLU A 195 -50.88 -8.55 54.04
C GLU A 195 -52.29 -8.19 54.54
N SER A 196 -53.20 -7.76 53.65
CA SER A 196 -54.59 -7.43 54.02
C SER A 196 -55.40 -8.64 54.50
N GLU A 197 -55.10 -9.83 53.98
CA GLU A 197 -55.71 -11.10 54.38
C GLU A 197 -54.99 -11.76 55.57
N GLY A 198 -53.98 -11.09 56.14
CA GLY A 198 -53.28 -11.51 57.35
C GLY A 198 -52.12 -12.49 57.14
N LEU A 199 -51.61 -12.64 55.92
CA LEU A 199 -50.41 -13.43 55.62
C LEU A 199 -49.16 -12.53 55.55
N VAL A 200 -48.18 -12.82 56.40
CA VAL A 200 -46.86 -12.15 56.36
C VAL A 200 -46.00 -12.83 55.31
N LEU A 201 -45.66 -12.10 54.24
CA LEU A 201 -44.75 -12.57 53.20
C LEU A 201 -43.29 -12.52 53.67
N ASN A 202 -42.48 -13.44 53.16
CA ASN A 202 -41.04 -13.42 53.38
C ASN A 202 -40.34 -12.33 52.54
N ASP A 203 -39.11 -11.98 52.93
CA ASP A 203 -38.27 -11.05 52.17
C ASP A 203 -37.97 -11.58 50.76
N ALA A 204 -37.87 -10.66 49.79
CA ALA A 204 -37.58 -10.99 48.40
C ALA A 204 -36.18 -11.62 48.24
N GLU A 205 -36.12 -12.75 47.52
CA GLU A 205 -34.88 -13.44 47.19
C GLU A 205 -34.35 -12.98 45.82
N PRO A 206 -33.03 -12.82 45.66
CA PRO A 206 -32.45 -12.53 44.35
C PRO A 206 -32.54 -13.76 43.44
N THR A 207 -33.02 -13.56 42.21
CA THR A 207 -32.97 -14.60 41.17
C THR A 207 -31.50 -14.88 40.81
N PRO A 208 -31.02 -16.14 40.84
CA PRO A 208 -29.65 -16.46 40.48
C PRO A 208 -29.40 -16.14 39.01
N VAL A 209 -28.21 -15.62 38.71
CA VAL A 209 -27.83 -15.28 37.34
C VAL A 209 -27.39 -16.55 36.61
N ASP A 210 -27.93 -16.76 35.42
CA ASP A 210 -27.55 -17.89 34.56
C ASP A 210 -26.08 -17.74 34.09
N PRO A 211 -25.19 -18.71 34.38
CA PRO A 211 -23.80 -18.68 33.91
C PRO A 211 -23.65 -18.49 32.40
N TYR A 212 -24.58 -19.03 31.62
CA TYR A 212 -24.60 -18.91 30.16
C TYR A 212 -24.84 -17.47 29.70
N ILE A 213 -25.79 -16.79 30.33
CA ILE A 213 -26.12 -15.39 30.03
C ILE A 213 -24.94 -14.48 30.40
N GLN A 214 -24.28 -14.72 31.54
CA GLN A 214 -23.10 -13.96 31.94
C GLN A 214 -21.95 -14.09 30.92
N GLN A 215 -21.68 -15.30 30.41
CA GLN A 215 -20.64 -15.49 29.39
C GLN A 215 -20.96 -14.74 28.09
N ARG A 216 -22.23 -14.70 27.66
CA ARG A 216 -22.66 -13.94 26.48
C ARG A 216 -22.62 -12.42 26.66
N THR A 217 -22.74 -11.94 27.89
CA THR A 217 -22.69 -10.49 28.18
C THR A 217 -21.26 -9.97 28.21
N GLN A 218 -20.26 -10.87 28.32
CA GLN A 218 -18.88 -10.44 28.13
C GLN A 218 -18.73 -9.90 26.70
N PRO A 219 -18.23 -8.66 26.53
CA PRO A 219 -18.00 -8.11 25.22
C PRO A 219 -17.09 -9.07 24.47
N GLY A 220 -17.54 -9.54 23.29
CA GLY A 220 -16.69 -10.31 22.40
C GLY A 220 -15.38 -9.55 22.23
N ARG A 221 -14.24 -10.25 22.37
CA ARG A 221 -12.89 -9.68 22.40
C ARG A 221 -12.84 -8.42 21.54
N SER A 222 -12.86 -7.25 22.17
CA SER A 222 -12.67 -6.01 21.45
C SER A 222 -11.20 -6.00 21.05
N TYR A 223 -10.94 -6.34 19.80
CA TYR A 223 -9.64 -6.06 19.21
C TYR A 223 -9.54 -4.55 19.17
N ILE A 224 -8.88 -3.97 20.18
CA ILE A 224 -8.32 -2.64 20.05
C ILE A 224 -7.37 -2.76 18.87
N THR A 225 -7.77 -2.24 17.71
CA THR A 225 -6.88 -2.08 16.57
C THR A 225 -5.74 -1.21 17.09
N PRO A 226 -4.52 -1.75 17.25
CA PRO A 226 -3.45 -0.95 17.80
C PRO A 226 -3.23 0.20 16.82
N SER A 227 -3.11 1.42 17.37
CA SER A 227 -2.82 2.66 16.64
C SER A 227 -1.36 2.65 16.15
N VAL A 228 -0.95 1.57 15.51
CA VAL A 228 0.29 1.49 14.76
C VAL A 228 0.01 2.21 13.46
N PHE A 229 0.68 3.35 13.28
CA PHE A 229 0.88 4.07 12.02
C PHE A 229 0.16 3.45 10.82
N ASP A 230 -0.88 4.13 10.34
CA ASP A 230 -1.80 3.59 9.34
C ASP A 230 -1.04 3.08 8.09
N ARG A 231 -0.86 1.75 8.02
CA ARG A 231 -0.19 1.08 6.90
C ARG A 231 -0.86 1.41 5.58
N LEU A 232 -2.19 1.62 5.60
CA LEU A 232 -2.94 2.03 4.43
C LEU A 232 -2.59 3.46 4.03
N LYS A 233 -2.45 4.39 4.98
CA LYS A 233 -1.98 5.76 4.70
C LYS A 233 -0.57 5.75 4.09
N GLN A 234 0.36 4.98 4.63
CA GLN A 234 1.71 4.84 4.06
C GLN A 234 1.64 4.30 2.63
N PHE A 235 0.83 3.25 2.41
CA PHE A 235 0.58 2.70 1.08
C PHE A 235 0.01 3.76 0.12
N LEU A 236 -1.08 4.44 0.47
CA LEU A 236 -1.72 5.42 -0.41
C LEU A 236 -0.85 6.63 -0.72
N THR A 237 0.00 7.06 0.22
CA THR A 237 0.85 8.25 0.04
C THR A 237 2.19 7.95 -0.63
N MET A 238 2.73 6.75 -0.41
CA MET A 238 4.06 6.36 -0.87
C MET A 238 4.05 5.28 -1.95
N ASP A 239 2.88 4.91 -2.48
CA ASP A 239 2.76 3.97 -3.60
C ASP A 239 3.63 4.43 -4.78
N ARG A 240 4.32 3.47 -5.39
CA ARG A 240 5.26 3.64 -6.52
C ARG A 240 6.45 4.58 -6.28
N LYS A 241 6.66 5.09 -5.05
CA LYS A 241 7.85 5.87 -4.70
C LYS A 241 8.96 4.95 -4.22
N VAL A 242 10.04 4.88 -4.99
CA VAL A 242 11.18 4.00 -4.73
C VAL A 242 12.46 4.82 -4.76
N LEU A 243 13.26 4.72 -3.71
CA LEU A 243 14.60 5.31 -3.67
C LEU A 243 15.56 4.32 -4.32
N ARG A 244 16.28 4.77 -5.34
CA ARG A 244 17.19 3.93 -6.13
C ARG A 244 18.60 4.44 -6.00
N PHE A 245 19.47 3.56 -5.51
CA PHE A 245 20.89 3.82 -5.32
C PHE A 245 21.72 2.92 -6.21
N PHE A 246 22.81 3.46 -6.72
CA PHE A 246 23.84 2.74 -7.43
C PHE A 246 24.98 2.44 -6.46
N ALA A 247 25.31 1.16 -6.30
CA ALA A 247 26.30 0.71 -5.34
C ALA A 247 27.29 -0.27 -5.95
N LEU A 248 28.49 -0.33 -5.40
CA LEU A 248 29.47 -1.38 -5.67
C LEU A 248 29.45 -2.37 -4.52
N TRP A 249 29.09 -3.63 -4.81
CA TRP A 249 29.26 -4.72 -3.88
C TRP A 249 30.74 -5.09 -3.83
N ASP A 250 31.42 -4.67 -2.77
CA ASP A 250 32.84 -4.94 -2.55
C ASP A 250 32.99 -6.33 -1.92
N HIS A 251 33.50 -7.28 -2.70
CA HIS A 251 33.87 -8.61 -2.23
C HIS A 251 35.37 -8.89 -2.41
N THR A 252 36.18 -7.86 -2.65
CA THR A 252 37.62 -7.99 -2.99
C THR A 252 38.47 -8.67 -1.91
N ASP A 253 38.00 -8.70 -0.66
CA ASP A 253 38.66 -9.42 0.44
C ASP A 253 38.69 -10.95 0.24
N SER A 254 37.82 -11.48 -0.63
CA SER A 254 37.75 -12.92 -0.93
C SER A 254 38.77 -13.32 -2.00
N LEU A 255 39.30 -14.54 -1.93
CA LEU A 255 40.33 -15.07 -2.85
C LEU A 255 39.98 -14.93 -4.35
N TYR A 256 38.69 -14.99 -4.68
CA TYR A 256 38.16 -14.81 -6.03
C TYR A 256 37.11 -13.69 -6.08
N GLY A 257 37.23 -12.76 -5.14
CA GLY A 257 36.33 -11.66 -4.93
C GLY A 257 36.54 -10.55 -5.94
N GLU A 258 35.44 -10.02 -6.47
CA GLU A 258 35.46 -8.85 -7.34
C GLU A 258 34.46 -7.81 -6.83
N ALA A 259 34.68 -6.54 -7.17
CA ALA A 259 33.73 -5.48 -6.92
C ALA A 259 32.69 -5.44 -8.04
N ARG A 260 31.41 -5.60 -7.70
CA ARG A 260 30.32 -5.73 -8.68
C ARG A 260 29.37 -4.55 -8.62
N PRO A 261 28.94 -3.98 -9.76
CA PRO A 261 27.90 -2.97 -9.77
C PRO A 261 26.54 -3.61 -9.43
N VAL A 262 25.86 -3.04 -8.44
CA VAL A 262 24.53 -3.43 -8.01
C VAL A 262 23.63 -2.20 -7.90
N THR A 263 22.33 -2.40 -8.05
CA THR A 263 21.31 -1.38 -7.77
C THR A 263 20.55 -1.77 -6.53
N ILE A 264 20.46 -0.85 -5.58
CA ILE A 264 19.72 -1.02 -4.32
C ILE A 264 18.45 -0.17 -4.43
N GLN A 265 17.30 -0.81 -4.22
CA GLN A 265 15.98 -0.19 -4.30
C GLN A 265 15.33 -0.24 -2.92
N TYR A 266 14.98 0.92 -2.36
CA TYR A 266 14.26 1.05 -1.11
C TYR A 266 12.83 1.52 -1.39
N TYR A 267 11.85 0.71 -1.00
CA TYR A 267 10.43 0.97 -1.23
C TYR A 267 9.84 1.74 -0.05
N LEU A 268 9.40 2.98 -0.28
CA LEU A 268 8.83 3.83 0.77
C LEU A 268 7.45 3.36 1.26
N VAL A 269 6.77 2.52 0.48
CA VAL A 269 5.45 1.97 0.79
C VAL A 269 5.47 1.00 1.98
N ASP A 270 6.54 0.23 2.15
CA ASP A 270 6.62 -0.85 3.14
C ASP A 270 8.00 -0.97 3.83
N ASP A 271 8.89 0.00 3.60
CA ASP A 271 10.26 0.02 4.15
C ASP A 271 11.06 -1.25 3.81
N SER A 272 10.82 -1.79 2.62
CA SER A 272 11.51 -2.98 2.11
C SER A 272 12.65 -2.61 1.17
N VAL A 273 13.64 -3.50 1.09
CA VAL A 273 14.84 -3.33 0.27
C VAL A 273 14.97 -4.50 -0.70
N GLU A 274 15.27 -4.19 -1.95
CA GLU A 274 15.61 -5.14 -3.00
C GLU A 274 16.98 -4.78 -3.58
N ILE A 275 17.82 -5.79 -3.87
CA ILE A 275 19.14 -5.58 -4.46
C ILE A 275 19.22 -6.37 -5.77
N ARG A 276 19.59 -5.69 -6.85
CA ARG A 276 19.74 -6.29 -8.18
C ARG A 276 21.16 -6.15 -8.70
N GLU A 277 21.70 -7.22 -9.26
CA GLU A 277 23.01 -7.18 -9.91
C GLU A 277 22.90 -6.58 -11.31
N VAL A 278 23.81 -5.67 -11.65
CA VAL A 278 23.94 -5.12 -13.00
C VAL A 278 24.89 -6.02 -13.79
N HIS A 279 24.37 -6.71 -14.80
CA HIS A 279 25.14 -7.64 -15.59
C HIS A 279 25.79 -6.93 -16.78
N GLU A 280 27.10 -7.13 -16.94
CA GLU A 280 27.83 -6.68 -18.13
C GLU A 280 27.76 -7.73 -19.25
N PRO A 281 27.72 -7.30 -20.53
CA PRO A 281 27.84 -8.22 -21.67
C PRO A 281 29.12 -9.05 -21.58
N ASN A 282 29.04 -10.34 -21.91
CA ASN A 282 30.18 -11.26 -21.88
C ASN A 282 30.86 -11.43 -20.50
N SER A 283 30.15 -11.18 -19.39
CA SER A 283 30.68 -11.35 -18.03
C SER A 283 30.93 -12.80 -17.60
N GLY A 284 30.43 -13.79 -18.36
CA GLY A 284 30.57 -15.22 -18.04
C GLY A 284 29.75 -15.70 -16.85
N ARG A 285 28.85 -14.86 -16.33
CA ARG A 285 27.95 -15.14 -15.19
C ARG A 285 26.58 -15.59 -15.68
N ASP A 286 25.93 -16.42 -14.87
CA ASP A 286 24.54 -16.80 -15.06
C ASP A 286 23.63 -15.57 -14.86
N PRO A 287 22.72 -15.24 -15.80
CA PRO A 287 21.86 -14.05 -15.73
C PRO A 287 20.78 -14.14 -14.63
N PHE A 288 21.19 -14.03 -13.36
CA PHE A 288 20.29 -13.92 -12.22
C PHE A 288 20.21 -12.47 -11.71
N PRO A 289 19.18 -11.70 -12.07
CA PRO A 289 19.15 -10.26 -11.82
C PRO A 289 18.96 -9.87 -10.35
N VAL A 290 18.38 -10.75 -9.51
CA VAL A 290 18.03 -10.43 -8.12
C VAL A 290 19.08 -11.04 -7.18
N LEU A 291 19.88 -10.17 -6.55
CA LEU A 291 20.82 -10.57 -5.51
C LEU A 291 20.13 -10.78 -4.16
N LEU A 292 19.14 -9.94 -3.87
CA LEU A 292 18.35 -9.97 -2.65
C LEU A 292 16.89 -9.69 -2.99
N ARG A 293 16.01 -10.65 -2.67
CA ARG A 293 14.56 -10.47 -2.81
C ARG A 293 14.06 -9.31 -1.96
N ARG A 294 13.02 -8.62 -2.43
CA ARG A 294 12.36 -7.54 -1.68
C ARG A 294 11.92 -8.02 -0.30
N GLN A 295 12.53 -7.47 0.74
CA GLN A 295 12.17 -7.76 2.13
C GLN A 295 12.60 -6.63 3.07
N ARG A 296 12.00 -6.55 4.25
CA ARG A 296 12.41 -5.59 5.29
C ARG A 296 13.68 -6.08 5.96
N LEU A 297 14.74 -5.27 5.91
CA LEU A 297 16.04 -5.67 6.43
C LEU A 297 16.22 -5.28 7.91
N PRO A 298 16.51 -6.23 8.81
CA PRO A 298 16.86 -5.92 10.19
C PRO A 298 18.27 -5.34 10.26
N LYS A 299 18.42 -4.23 10.98
CA LYS A 299 19.72 -3.63 11.31
C LYS A 299 20.32 -4.28 12.56
N ASN A 300 19.51 -4.37 13.62
CA ASN A 300 19.90 -4.97 14.91
C ASN A 300 18.83 -5.98 15.37
N ILE A 301 19.26 -7.17 15.77
CA ILE A 301 18.42 -8.22 16.36
C ILE A 301 18.62 -8.16 17.89
N LYS A 302 17.52 -8.28 18.65
CA LYS A 302 17.57 -8.23 20.12
C LYS A 302 18.48 -9.33 20.69
N PRO A 303 19.39 -9.00 21.64
CA PRO A 303 20.37 -9.96 22.15
C PRO A 303 19.73 -11.18 22.84
N ALA A 304 18.56 -11.01 23.46
CA ALA A 304 17.81 -12.10 24.11
C ALA A 304 17.32 -13.17 23.13
N CYS A 305 17.17 -12.85 21.84
CA CYS A 305 16.70 -13.75 20.79
C CYS A 305 17.83 -14.35 19.96
N LYS A 306 19.10 -14.12 20.33
CA LYS A 306 20.27 -14.68 19.65
C LYS A 306 20.53 -16.20 19.81
N PRO A 307 19.91 -16.99 20.71
CA PRO A 307 20.32 -18.40 20.85
C PRO A 307 19.64 -19.35 19.86
N PHE A 308 18.65 -18.89 19.06
CA PHE A 308 17.96 -19.77 18.11
C PHE A 308 18.54 -19.64 16.70
N PRO A 309 18.97 -20.74 16.06
CA PRO A 309 19.56 -20.68 14.73
C PRO A 309 18.50 -20.32 13.68
N SER A 310 18.82 -19.37 12.81
CA SER A 310 17.96 -18.87 11.72
C SER A 310 17.61 -19.92 10.66
N CYS A 311 18.10 -21.17 10.80
CA CYS A 311 17.79 -22.27 9.91
C CYS A 311 16.43 -22.95 10.20
N VAL A 312 15.82 -22.69 11.37
CA VAL A 312 14.59 -23.38 11.81
C VAL A 312 13.35 -22.47 11.74
N LEU A 313 13.50 -21.18 12.03
CA LEU A 313 12.39 -20.21 12.07
C LEU A 313 12.81 -18.89 11.41
N GLU A 314 11.90 -18.28 10.67
CA GLU A 314 12.09 -16.93 10.11
C GLU A 314 12.09 -15.88 11.24
N VAL A 315 12.93 -14.85 11.10
CA VAL A 315 13.05 -13.79 12.10
C VAL A 315 11.72 -13.05 12.24
N SER A 316 11.11 -13.12 13.42
CA SER A 316 9.83 -12.46 13.66
C SER A 316 10.01 -10.95 13.85
N PRO A 317 9.01 -10.11 13.52
CA PRO A 317 9.09 -8.67 13.74
C PRO A 317 9.33 -8.27 15.21
N GLN A 318 9.01 -9.16 16.15
CA GLN A 318 9.15 -8.95 17.59
C GLN A 318 10.60 -9.10 18.06
N GLU A 319 11.42 -9.87 17.31
CA GLU A 319 12.84 -10.13 17.59
C GLU A 319 13.75 -9.01 17.06
N VAL A 320 13.26 -8.23 16.08
CA VAL A 320 14.01 -7.12 15.48
C VAL A 320 13.95 -5.91 16.41
N HIS A 321 15.11 -5.34 16.72
CA HIS A 321 15.21 -4.10 17.49
C HIS A 321 15.02 -2.88 16.59
N GLN A 322 15.66 -2.87 15.42
CA GLN A 322 15.61 -1.75 14.49
C GLN A 322 15.72 -2.26 13.05
N TYR A 323 14.87 -1.73 12.16
CA TYR A 323 14.95 -1.92 10.71
C TYR A 323 15.75 -0.80 10.06
N TYR A 324 16.29 -1.06 8.87
CA TYR A 324 16.86 -0.01 8.03
C TYR A 324 15.79 1.03 7.66
N SER A 325 16.20 2.28 7.68
CA SER A 325 15.40 3.46 7.31
C SER A 325 16.09 4.21 6.17
N PRO A 326 15.40 5.12 5.45
CA PRO A 326 16.05 5.91 4.41
C PRO A 326 17.31 6.62 4.91
N LYS A 327 17.30 7.15 6.14
CA LYS A 327 18.44 7.86 6.75
C LYS A 327 19.76 7.05 6.80
N ASP A 328 19.67 5.73 6.76
CA ASP A 328 20.83 4.84 6.78
C ASP A 328 21.52 4.72 5.39
N PHE A 329 20.87 5.15 4.30
CA PHE A 329 21.38 5.03 2.93
C PHE A 329 22.04 6.34 2.46
N GLN A 330 23.27 6.57 2.91
CA GLN A 330 24.03 7.78 2.54
C GLN A 330 24.93 7.54 1.33
N VAL A 331 24.76 8.36 0.29
CA VAL A 331 25.59 8.30 -0.92
C VAL A 331 27.00 8.80 -0.60
N GLY A 332 28.00 7.98 -0.89
CA GLY A 332 29.42 8.20 -0.58
C GLY A 332 29.95 7.28 0.52
N GLU A 333 29.06 6.66 1.31
CA GLU A 333 29.43 5.77 2.41
C GLU A 333 29.30 4.28 2.06
N THR A 334 29.90 3.43 2.88
CA THR A 334 29.79 1.97 2.76
C THR A 334 28.70 1.47 3.70
N LEU A 335 27.67 0.86 3.13
CA LEU A 335 26.54 0.28 3.82
C LEU A 335 26.74 -1.23 4.01
N GLN A 336 26.49 -1.74 5.21
CA GLN A 336 26.60 -3.18 5.50
C GLN A 336 25.21 -3.84 5.53
N LEU A 337 24.83 -4.59 4.50
CA LEU A 337 23.55 -5.32 4.46
C LEU A 337 23.80 -6.82 4.57
N MET A 338 23.17 -7.48 5.55
CA MET A 338 23.29 -8.93 5.81
C MET A 338 24.76 -9.43 5.86
N GLY A 339 25.66 -8.63 6.43
CA GLY A 339 27.09 -8.95 6.53
C GLY A 339 27.92 -8.65 5.28
N ARG A 340 27.33 -8.15 4.19
CA ARG A 340 28.03 -7.76 2.95
C ARG A 340 28.20 -6.24 2.87
N ARG A 341 29.33 -5.78 2.32
CA ARG A 341 29.67 -4.35 2.20
C ARG A 341 29.28 -3.80 0.82
N PHE A 342 28.50 -2.73 0.80
CA PHE A 342 28.04 -2.06 -0.41
C PHE A 342 28.46 -0.58 -0.38
N LEU A 343 29.32 -0.16 -1.30
CA LEU A 343 29.71 1.24 -1.45
C LEU A 343 28.67 1.97 -2.30
N LEU A 344 27.86 2.82 -1.69
CA LEU A 344 26.90 3.67 -2.39
C LEU A 344 27.65 4.81 -3.07
N TYR A 345 27.61 4.88 -4.40
CA TYR A 345 28.39 5.89 -5.14
C TYR A 345 27.52 6.91 -5.88
N ASP A 346 26.28 6.58 -6.24
CA ASP A 346 25.35 7.52 -6.87
C ASP A 346 23.89 7.13 -6.56
N CYS A 347 22.95 8.00 -6.90
CA CYS A 347 21.51 7.75 -6.78
C CYS A 347 20.71 8.45 -7.88
N ASP A 348 19.47 8.01 -8.04
CA ASP A 348 18.52 8.56 -9.01
C ASP A 348 18.11 10.00 -8.67
N GLU A 349 17.69 10.77 -9.66
CA GLU A 349 17.19 12.14 -9.54
C GLU A 349 15.99 12.23 -8.58
N PHE A 350 15.06 11.27 -8.65
CA PHE A 350 13.95 11.18 -7.68
C PHE A 350 14.46 11.04 -6.24
N THR A 351 15.51 10.23 -6.05
CA THR A 351 16.10 10.00 -4.72
C THR A 351 16.78 11.28 -4.23
N LYS A 352 17.52 11.98 -5.10
CA LYS A 352 18.13 13.28 -4.77
C LYS A 352 17.08 14.30 -4.30
N ALA A 353 15.97 14.43 -5.03
CA ALA A 353 14.88 15.33 -4.67
C ALA A 353 14.19 14.94 -3.36
N TYR A 354 14.00 13.63 -3.11
CA TYR A 354 13.40 13.14 -1.87
C TYR A 354 14.25 13.49 -0.64
N TYR A 355 15.56 13.24 -0.70
CA TYR A 355 16.46 13.58 0.42
C TYR A 355 16.52 15.08 0.66
N GLN A 356 16.59 15.89 -0.39
CA GLN A 356 16.59 17.34 -0.25
C GLN A 356 15.32 17.88 0.44
N LYS A 357 14.17 17.20 0.25
CA LYS A 357 12.89 17.60 0.83
C LYS A 357 12.70 17.08 2.26
N GLU A 358 12.91 15.78 2.50
CA GLU A 358 12.56 15.12 3.76
C GLU A 358 13.74 15.05 4.74
N HIS A 359 14.97 15.05 4.24
CA HIS A 359 16.21 14.95 5.03
C HIS A 359 17.29 15.92 4.53
N PRO A 360 17.05 17.25 4.60
CA PRO A 360 18.00 18.25 4.12
C PRO A 360 19.34 18.23 4.87
N ASP A 361 19.37 17.63 6.06
CA ASP A 361 20.57 17.48 6.89
C ASP A 361 21.58 16.47 6.31
N LEU A 362 21.14 15.60 5.40
CA LEU A 362 21.95 14.54 4.78
C LEU A 362 22.48 15.00 3.42
N GLU A 363 23.75 15.39 3.39
CA GLU A 363 24.43 15.79 2.16
C GLU A 363 24.82 14.56 1.32
N LEU A 364 24.28 14.46 0.09
CA LEU A 364 24.61 13.39 -0.85
C LEU A 364 25.96 13.67 -1.52
N LYS A 365 26.98 12.82 -1.28
CA LYS A 365 28.33 12.96 -1.85
C LYS A 365 28.61 11.87 -2.89
N PRO A 366 28.19 12.04 -4.16
CA PRO A 366 28.42 11.05 -5.18
C PRO A 366 29.93 10.86 -5.43
N LYS A 367 30.36 9.59 -5.49
CA LYS A 367 31.75 9.23 -5.79
C LYS A 367 31.84 8.85 -7.27
N PRO A 368 32.74 9.47 -8.06
CA PRO A 368 32.95 9.05 -9.43
C PRO A 368 33.53 7.64 -9.44
N VAL A 369 32.77 6.67 -9.99
CA VAL A 369 33.29 5.34 -10.25
C VAL A 369 34.21 5.44 -11.45
N VAL A 370 35.48 5.13 -11.25
CA VAL A 370 36.47 5.02 -12.32
C VAL A 370 36.02 3.85 -13.20
N LYS A 371 35.34 4.15 -14.31
CA LYS A 371 35.19 3.18 -15.40
C LYS A 371 36.61 2.78 -15.77
N LYS A 372 36.91 1.47 -15.74
CA LYS A 372 38.20 0.97 -16.25
C LYS A 372 38.32 1.47 -17.68
N THR A 373 39.07 2.55 -17.88
CA THR A 373 39.45 3.00 -19.21
C THR A 373 40.19 1.81 -19.78
N THR A 374 39.70 1.28 -20.91
CA THR A 374 40.43 0.26 -21.66
C THR A 374 41.86 0.76 -21.76
N GLU A 375 42.78 0.09 -21.06
CA GLU A 375 44.19 0.46 -21.14
C GLU A 375 44.52 0.36 -22.62
N LEU A 376 44.80 1.50 -23.24
CA LEU A 376 45.29 1.54 -24.59
C LEU A 376 46.66 0.86 -24.49
N HIS A 377 46.69 -0.45 -24.76
CA HIS A 377 47.93 -1.20 -24.77
C HIS A 377 48.96 -0.42 -25.58
N ASP A 378 50.17 -0.32 -25.03
CA ASP A 378 51.28 0.40 -25.63
C ASP A 378 51.39 0.00 -27.10
N ARG A 379 51.15 0.95 -27.99
CA ARG A 379 51.31 0.71 -29.42
C ARG A 379 52.79 0.49 -29.66
N HIS A 380 53.15 -0.69 -30.16
CA HIS A 380 54.53 -0.99 -30.53
C HIS A 380 55.05 0.07 -31.52
N GLU A 381 56.19 0.67 -31.19
CA GLU A 381 56.88 1.60 -32.07
C GLU A 381 57.45 0.87 -33.28
N VAL A 382 57.41 1.53 -34.45
CA VAL A 382 57.98 0.97 -35.68
C VAL A 382 59.49 0.92 -35.54
N PRO A 383 60.15 -0.23 -35.85
CA PRO A 383 61.60 -0.35 -35.75
C PRO A 383 62.32 0.58 -36.75
N PRO A 384 63.59 0.94 -36.48
CA PRO A 384 64.38 1.75 -37.41
C PRO A 384 64.60 1.02 -38.74
N TYR A 385 64.80 1.81 -39.80
CA TYR A 385 64.96 1.33 -41.16
C TYR A 385 66.28 0.56 -41.33
N ASN A 386 66.19 -0.61 -41.97
CA ASN A 386 67.31 -1.56 -42.08
C ASN A 386 68.29 -1.26 -43.23
N GLY A 387 68.08 -0.21 -44.03
CA GLY A 387 68.96 0.19 -45.13
C GLY A 387 68.69 -0.48 -46.48
N PHE A 388 67.73 -1.40 -46.58
CA PHE A 388 67.39 -2.10 -47.81
C PHE A 388 66.06 -1.60 -48.40
N GLY A 389 66.01 -1.46 -49.73
CA GLY A 389 64.80 -1.02 -50.44
C GLY A 389 64.60 0.50 -50.39
N SER A 390 63.35 0.94 -50.51
CA SER A 390 62.97 2.31 -50.12
C SER A 390 62.38 2.30 -48.72
N LEU A 391 62.44 3.42 -48.02
CA LEU A 391 61.89 3.55 -46.67
C LEU A 391 60.38 3.23 -46.65
N GLU A 392 59.64 3.71 -47.66
CA GLU A 392 58.20 3.49 -47.77
C GLU A 392 57.84 2.03 -48.04
N ASP A 393 58.70 1.29 -48.74
CA ASP A 393 58.51 -0.13 -49.07
C ASP A 393 58.83 -1.01 -47.85
N SER A 394 59.97 -0.77 -47.19
CA SER A 394 60.37 -1.50 -45.99
C SER A 394 59.46 -1.25 -44.79
N LEU A 395 58.83 -0.07 -44.70
CA LEU A 395 57.82 0.24 -43.69
C LEU A 395 56.63 -0.73 -43.77
N GLN A 396 56.21 -1.14 -44.98
CA GLN A 396 55.05 -2.01 -45.16
C GLN A 396 55.25 -3.39 -44.52
N ASN A 397 56.48 -3.90 -44.51
CA ASN A 397 56.84 -5.14 -43.83
C ASN A 397 56.62 -5.08 -42.30
N CYS A 398 56.67 -3.88 -41.72
CA CYS A 398 56.40 -3.67 -40.29
C CYS A 398 54.91 -3.40 -40.01
N LEU A 399 54.16 -2.90 -41.00
CA LEU A 399 52.74 -2.55 -40.86
C LEU A 399 51.81 -3.73 -41.12
N SER A 400 52.14 -4.60 -42.08
CA SER A 400 51.33 -5.75 -42.46
C SER A 400 52.18 -7.01 -42.64
N LEU A 401 51.59 -8.17 -42.32
CA LEU A 401 52.24 -9.48 -42.51
C LEU A 401 52.51 -9.78 -43.99
N ILE A 402 51.60 -9.36 -44.87
CA ILE A 402 51.77 -9.43 -46.32
C ILE A 402 52.01 -7.99 -46.77
N PRO A 403 53.24 -7.62 -47.17
CA PRO A 403 53.55 -6.25 -47.54
C PRO A 403 52.84 -5.89 -48.85
N GLU A 404 52.08 -4.79 -48.82
CA GLU A 404 51.49 -4.21 -50.01
C GLU A 404 52.44 -3.17 -50.61
N PRO A 405 52.51 -3.01 -51.94
CA PRO A 405 53.33 -1.97 -52.54
C PRO A 405 52.87 -0.58 -52.09
N PRO A 406 53.79 0.34 -51.76
CA PRO A 406 53.45 1.67 -51.29
C PRO A 406 52.64 2.43 -52.35
N LYS A 407 51.53 3.03 -51.91
CA LYS A 407 50.64 3.80 -52.80
C LYS A 407 51.31 5.13 -53.17
N LYS A 408 51.40 5.39 -54.47
CA LYS A 408 51.90 6.67 -55.02
C LYS A 408 50.76 7.68 -55.09
N ASP A 409 51.07 8.96 -54.92
CA ASP A 409 50.10 10.05 -55.06
C ASP A 409 49.72 10.28 -56.52
N LEU A 410 48.78 9.49 -57.02
CA LEU A 410 48.35 9.50 -58.43
C LEU A 410 47.79 10.86 -58.86
N MET A 411 47.07 11.55 -57.97
CA MET A 411 46.52 12.89 -58.23
C MET A 411 47.64 13.89 -58.51
N LYS A 412 48.67 13.93 -57.65
CA LYS A 412 49.83 14.80 -57.83
C LYS A 412 50.58 14.47 -59.13
N MET A 413 50.72 13.18 -59.44
CA MET A 413 51.39 12.72 -60.65
C MET A 413 50.66 13.18 -61.92
N LEU A 414 49.32 13.11 -61.93
CA LEU A 414 48.49 13.48 -63.07
C LEU A 414 48.36 15.00 -63.25
N GLU A 415 48.10 15.74 -62.16
CA GLU A 415 47.91 17.19 -62.21
C GLU A 415 49.19 17.95 -62.58
N ASN A 416 50.33 17.43 -62.15
CA ASN A 416 51.64 18.04 -62.39
C ASN A 416 52.45 17.32 -63.46
N ASP A 417 51.80 16.48 -64.27
CA ASP A 417 52.45 15.85 -65.40
C ASP A 417 53.02 16.90 -66.35
N HIS A 418 54.21 16.64 -66.88
CA HIS A 418 55.01 17.56 -67.69
C HIS A 418 55.39 18.92 -67.08
N LYS A 419 55.02 19.24 -65.83
CA LYS A 419 55.44 20.49 -65.16
C LYS A 419 56.83 20.33 -64.55
N VAL A 420 57.79 21.12 -65.05
CA VAL A 420 59.20 21.07 -64.63
C VAL A 420 59.69 22.47 -64.30
N LEU A 421 60.25 22.63 -63.09
CA LEU A 421 60.89 23.89 -62.68
C LEU A 421 62.37 23.83 -63.02
N ARG A 422 62.87 24.77 -63.80
CA ARG A 422 64.27 24.81 -64.27
C ARG A 422 65.02 25.98 -63.69
N TYR A 423 66.19 25.68 -63.13
CA TYR A 423 67.09 26.65 -62.51
C TYR A 423 68.48 26.54 -63.11
N ALA A 424 69.16 27.67 -63.31
CA ALA A 424 70.57 27.71 -63.65
C ALA A 424 71.39 27.77 -62.37
N ALA A 425 72.37 26.88 -62.25
CA ALA A 425 73.24 26.78 -61.09
C ALA A 425 74.71 26.76 -61.50
N ARG A 426 75.57 27.13 -60.54
CA ARG A 426 77.02 26.93 -60.62
C ARG A 426 77.46 26.04 -59.47
N MET A 427 78.49 25.22 -59.68
CA MET A 427 79.07 24.43 -58.59
C MET A 427 79.94 25.32 -57.71
N ASP A 428 79.85 25.12 -56.39
CA ASP A 428 80.70 25.72 -55.37
C ASP A 428 81.70 24.66 -54.90
N SER A 429 82.84 24.58 -55.59
CA SER A 429 83.88 23.56 -55.41
C SER A 429 85.22 24.25 -55.09
N GLN A 430 86.07 23.58 -54.31
CA GLN A 430 87.42 24.06 -54.03
C GLN A 430 88.37 23.85 -55.22
N ASN A 431 87.97 23.04 -56.20
CA ASN A 431 88.79 22.77 -57.39
C ASN A 431 88.64 23.90 -58.42
N PRO A 432 89.74 24.55 -58.85
CA PRO A 432 89.69 25.62 -59.85
C PRO A 432 89.15 25.18 -61.22
N GLN A 433 89.20 23.88 -61.55
CA GLN A 433 88.67 23.34 -62.81
C GLN A 433 87.14 23.30 -62.85
N ASP A 434 86.49 23.33 -61.68
CA ASP A 434 85.03 23.37 -61.60
C ASP A 434 84.48 24.80 -61.76
N GLU A 435 85.35 25.79 -61.68
CA GLU A 435 85.00 27.21 -61.80
C GLU A 435 84.57 27.52 -63.24
N GLY A 436 83.35 28.05 -63.39
CA GLY A 436 82.76 28.39 -64.69
C GLY A 436 81.87 27.30 -65.30
N ARG A 437 81.79 26.09 -64.71
CA ARG A 437 80.82 25.05 -65.10
C ARG A 437 79.39 25.50 -64.79
N ARG A 438 78.48 25.34 -65.76
CA ARG A 438 77.07 25.75 -65.65
C ARG A 438 76.16 24.54 -65.67
N PHE A 439 75.31 24.44 -64.66
CA PHE A 439 74.39 23.34 -64.47
C PHE A 439 72.95 23.83 -64.60
N ILE A 440 72.07 22.95 -65.05
CA ILE A 440 70.64 23.16 -65.14
C ILE A 440 69.99 22.16 -64.19
N PHE A 441 69.37 22.67 -63.13
CA PHE A 441 68.55 21.91 -62.21
C PHE A 441 67.14 21.84 -62.77
N SER A 442 66.63 20.63 -62.98
CA SER A 442 65.23 20.40 -63.35
C SER A 442 64.53 19.66 -62.23
N TYR A 443 63.58 20.34 -61.57
CA TYR A 443 62.72 19.77 -60.54
C TYR A 443 61.39 19.33 -61.15
N PHE A 444 61.05 18.06 -61.04
CA PHE A 444 59.83 17.47 -61.59
C PHE A 444 58.72 17.47 -60.55
N LEU A 445 57.68 18.29 -60.75
CA LEU A 445 56.59 18.48 -59.78
C LEU A 445 55.72 17.23 -59.60
N SER A 446 55.69 16.33 -60.59
CA SER A 446 54.93 15.07 -60.53
C SER A 446 55.54 14.01 -59.61
N SER A 447 56.86 14.05 -59.37
CA SER A 447 57.59 12.99 -58.66
C SER A 447 58.50 13.48 -57.52
N ASP A 448 58.65 14.80 -57.37
CA ASP A 448 59.59 15.48 -56.46
C ASP A 448 61.05 15.07 -56.68
N MET A 449 61.38 14.70 -57.92
CA MET A 449 62.74 14.32 -58.31
C MET A 449 63.46 15.50 -58.93
N ILE A 450 64.78 15.51 -58.76
CA ILE A 450 65.68 16.51 -59.34
C ILE A 450 66.60 15.80 -60.33
N SER A 451 66.77 16.37 -61.51
CA SER A 451 67.84 16.00 -62.43
C SER A 451 68.76 17.19 -62.67
N ILE A 452 70.07 16.94 -62.73
CA ILE A 452 71.07 17.98 -62.97
C ILE A 452 71.74 17.70 -64.30
N PHE A 453 71.72 18.69 -65.19
CA PHE A 453 72.35 18.60 -66.50
C PHE A 453 73.43 19.67 -66.66
N GLU A 454 74.62 19.28 -67.07
CA GLU A 454 75.72 20.20 -67.33
C GLU A 454 75.66 20.72 -68.76
N LYS A 455 75.69 22.05 -68.92
CA LYS A 455 75.72 22.68 -70.23
C LYS A 455 77.11 22.58 -70.85
N SER A 456 77.18 22.14 -72.11
CA SER A 456 78.45 22.09 -72.85
C SER A 456 79.05 23.48 -73.05
N THR A 457 80.34 23.59 -72.76
CA THR A 457 81.15 24.79 -72.99
C THR A 457 82.25 24.45 -74.00
N ARG A 458 82.37 25.26 -75.06
CA ARG A 458 83.38 25.01 -76.10
C ARG A 458 84.78 25.21 -75.50
N ASN A 459 85.69 24.29 -75.80
CA ASN A 459 87.10 24.30 -75.36
C ASN A 459 87.32 24.14 -73.84
N SER A 460 86.37 23.58 -73.08
CA SER A 460 86.54 23.34 -71.63
C SER A 460 87.32 22.07 -71.29
N GLY A 461 87.40 21.10 -72.21
CA GLY A 461 88.05 19.81 -71.96
C GLY A 461 87.27 18.85 -71.05
N ILE A 462 86.05 19.23 -70.61
CA ILE A 462 85.18 18.44 -69.74
C ILE A 462 84.03 17.85 -70.56
N ILE A 463 83.75 16.56 -70.38
CA ILE A 463 82.60 15.89 -71.01
C ILE A 463 81.33 16.38 -70.30
N SER A 464 80.59 17.26 -70.96
CA SER A 464 79.29 17.73 -70.51
C SER A 464 78.18 16.70 -70.75
N GLY A 465 77.16 16.69 -69.91
CA GLY A 465 76.00 15.82 -70.08
C GLY A 465 75.14 15.76 -68.83
N GLN A 466 74.45 14.65 -68.63
CA GLN A 466 73.66 14.42 -67.43
C GLN A 466 74.59 14.20 -66.23
N PHE A 467 74.57 15.14 -65.29
CA PHE A 467 75.36 15.06 -64.06
C PHE A 467 74.66 14.21 -63.00
N LEU A 468 73.34 14.34 -62.89
CA LEU A 468 72.50 13.54 -62.00
C LEU A 468 71.20 13.15 -62.70
N GLU A 469 70.90 11.85 -62.70
CA GLU A 469 69.61 11.31 -63.13
C GLU A 469 68.49 11.65 -62.13
N LYS A 470 67.24 11.63 -62.58
CA LYS A 470 66.05 11.92 -61.75
C LYS A 470 66.08 11.14 -60.44
N THR A 471 66.44 11.83 -59.37
CA THR A 471 66.61 11.24 -58.04
C THR A 471 65.95 12.15 -57.01
N ARG A 472 65.32 11.56 -55.98
CA ARG A 472 64.85 12.32 -54.82
C ARG A 472 66.03 12.63 -53.91
N ILE A 473 66.23 13.90 -53.61
CA ILE A 473 67.41 14.37 -52.86
C ILE A 473 67.00 14.74 -51.45
N PRO A 474 67.53 14.07 -50.40
CA PRO A 474 67.28 14.44 -49.02
C PRO A 474 68.06 15.71 -48.64
N LYS A 475 67.50 16.51 -47.73
CA LYS A 475 68.14 17.69 -47.17
C LYS A 475 69.36 17.30 -46.30
N PRO A 476 70.37 18.17 -46.19
CA PRO A 476 71.50 17.92 -45.30
C PRO A 476 71.03 17.91 -43.84
N GLY A 477 71.44 16.88 -43.08
CA GLY A 477 71.15 16.75 -41.64
C GLY A 477 69.95 15.87 -41.27
N CYS A 478 69.23 15.30 -42.24
CA CYS A 478 68.13 14.36 -41.94
C CYS A 478 68.64 12.97 -41.52
N THR A 479 67.90 12.31 -40.63
CA THR A 479 68.15 10.91 -40.25
C THR A 479 67.56 9.97 -41.30
N VAL A 480 68.19 8.82 -41.54
CA VAL A 480 67.74 7.85 -42.56
C VAL A 480 66.28 7.41 -42.34
N ASP A 481 65.85 7.32 -41.08
CA ASP A 481 64.47 6.92 -40.70
C ASP A 481 63.41 8.00 -40.96
N LYS A 482 63.82 9.26 -41.11
CA LYS A 482 62.94 10.42 -41.37
C LYS A 482 63.59 11.35 -42.39
N PRO A 483 63.66 10.95 -43.67
CA PRO A 483 64.25 11.77 -44.71
C PRO A 483 63.31 12.92 -45.07
N GLU A 484 63.77 14.16 -44.96
CA GLU A 484 63.08 15.30 -45.56
C GLU A 484 63.70 15.59 -46.92
N PHE A 485 62.88 15.64 -47.97
CA PHE A 485 63.35 15.88 -49.34
C PHE A 485 63.28 17.37 -49.70
N TYR A 486 64.14 17.80 -50.61
CA TYR A 486 64.07 19.16 -51.17
C TYR A 486 62.75 19.39 -51.93
N GLY A 487 62.11 20.52 -51.68
CA GLY A 487 60.91 20.95 -52.39
C GLY A 487 61.04 22.32 -53.06
N PRO A 488 60.01 22.79 -53.77
CA PRO A 488 60.01 24.10 -54.44
C PRO A 488 60.31 25.29 -53.51
N ALA A 489 59.98 25.15 -52.22
CA ALA A 489 60.24 26.15 -51.19
C ALA A 489 61.72 26.41 -50.92
N ASP A 490 62.57 25.40 -51.13
CA ASP A 490 63.98 25.43 -50.77
C ASP A 490 64.88 26.01 -51.88
N PHE A 491 64.33 26.30 -53.07
CA PHE A 491 65.08 26.79 -54.23
C PHE A 491 64.99 28.31 -54.39
N ALA A 492 65.64 29.06 -53.50
CA ALA A 492 65.80 30.50 -53.66
C ALA A 492 67.05 30.84 -54.51
N ILE A 493 66.99 31.93 -55.27
CA ILE A 493 68.15 32.41 -56.04
C ILE A 493 69.21 32.92 -55.06
N GLY A 494 70.44 32.43 -55.22
CA GLY A 494 71.58 32.69 -54.34
C GLY A 494 71.78 31.65 -53.25
N ASP A 495 70.80 30.78 -53.01
CA ASP A 495 70.93 29.72 -52.00
C ASP A 495 71.77 28.54 -52.51
N THR A 496 72.40 27.84 -51.57
CA THR A 496 73.25 26.68 -51.84
C THR A 496 72.47 25.39 -51.61
N VAL A 497 72.28 24.61 -52.66
CA VAL A 497 71.67 23.28 -52.62
C VAL A 497 72.78 22.24 -52.53
N GLU A 498 72.72 21.38 -51.52
CA GLU A 498 73.67 20.27 -51.35
C GLU A 498 73.10 19.00 -51.96
N VAL A 499 73.83 18.41 -52.88
CA VAL A 499 73.44 17.20 -53.61
C VAL A 499 74.58 16.20 -53.55
N PHE A 500 74.42 15.13 -52.78
CA PHE A 500 75.44 14.08 -52.61
C PHE A 500 76.85 14.64 -52.33
N ARG A 501 76.96 15.58 -51.37
CA ARG A 501 78.19 16.31 -50.99
C ARG A 501 78.73 17.32 -52.00
N HIS A 502 78.08 17.48 -53.15
CA HIS A 502 78.35 18.59 -54.07
C HIS A 502 77.46 19.79 -53.73
N ARG A 503 78.05 20.98 -53.68
CA ARG A 503 77.33 22.21 -53.36
C ARG A 503 77.08 23.00 -54.64
N PHE A 504 75.83 23.39 -54.88
CA PHE A 504 75.43 24.15 -56.05
C PHE A 504 74.75 25.43 -55.63
N VAL A 505 75.19 26.56 -56.16
CA VAL A 505 74.56 27.86 -55.92
C VAL A 505 73.61 28.15 -57.07
N LEU A 506 72.34 28.39 -56.76
CA LEU A 506 71.34 28.78 -57.75
C LEU A 506 71.60 30.21 -58.19
N THR A 507 71.79 30.41 -59.50
CA THR A 507 72.13 31.70 -60.10
C THR A 507 70.96 32.35 -60.83
N ASP A 508 70.11 31.55 -61.45
CA ASP A 508 68.97 32.03 -62.23
C ASP A 508 67.83 31.01 -62.27
N ALA A 509 66.66 31.42 -62.73
CA ALA A 509 65.49 30.55 -62.89
C ALA A 509 64.71 30.88 -64.17
N ASP A 510 64.06 29.88 -64.76
CA ASP A 510 63.17 30.10 -65.92
C ASP A 510 61.96 30.96 -65.53
N HIS A 511 61.45 31.77 -66.48
CA HIS A 511 60.27 32.60 -66.24
C HIS A 511 59.03 31.78 -65.82
N TYR A 512 58.91 30.55 -66.31
CA TYR A 512 57.86 29.60 -65.89
C TYR A 512 57.90 29.31 -64.39
N VAL A 513 59.09 29.23 -63.80
CA VAL A 513 59.28 28.97 -62.37
C VAL A 513 58.71 30.09 -61.54
N LEU A 514 59.00 31.33 -61.90
CA LEU A 514 58.46 32.50 -61.20
C LEU A 514 56.92 32.48 -61.24
N LYS A 515 56.32 32.29 -62.42
CA LYS A 515 54.86 32.23 -62.58
C LYS A 515 54.23 31.10 -61.75
N TYR A 516 54.87 29.93 -61.72
CA TYR A 516 54.39 28.80 -60.94
C TYR A 516 54.46 29.07 -59.43
N LEU A 517 55.60 29.57 -58.94
CA LEU A 517 55.76 29.86 -57.51
C LEU A 517 54.84 31.01 -57.07
N GLU A 518 54.56 32.00 -57.92
CA GLU A 518 53.55 33.02 -57.63
C GLU A 518 52.14 32.46 -57.51
N SER A 519 51.81 31.40 -58.25
CA SER A 519 50.51 30.72 -58.09
C SER A 519 50.37 29.95 -56.79
N ILE A 520 51.49 29.66 -56.09
CA ILE A 520 51.54 28.93 -54.82
C ILE A 520 52.16 29.83 -53.73
N SER A 521 51.91 31.14 -53.81
CA SER A 521 52.57 32.12 -52.92
C SER A 521 52.30 31.89 -51.44
N ASP A 522 51.17 31.29 -51.11
CA ASP A 522 50.70 31.11 -49.74
C ASP A 522 51.46 29.99 -48.99
N GLN A 523 52.07 29.05 -49.71
CA GLN A 523 52.78 27.90 -49.14
C GLN A 523 54.29 28.07 -49.13
N LEU A 524 54.81 29.18 -49.67
CA LEU A 524 56.24 29.40 -49.90
C LEU A 524 56.81 30.48 -48.96
N PRO A 525 58.07 30.33 -48.51
CA PRO A 525 58.76 31.40 -47.80
C PRO A 525 58.87 32.66 -48.67
N SER A 526 58.56 33.82 -48.09
CA SER A 526 58.62 35.12 -48.79
C SER A 526 60.01 35.43 -49.35
N ARG A 527 61.08 34.93 -48.71
CA ARG A 527 62.47 35.00 -49.19
C ARG A 527 62.63 34.38 -50.59
N THR A 528 62.07 33.19 -50.80
CA THR A 528 62.23 32.42 -52.04
C THR A 528 61.62 33.19 -53.21
N LEU A 529 60.37 33.65 -53.08
CA LEU A 529 59.69 34.44 -54.11
C LEU A 529 60.35 35.79 -54.38
N ASN A 530 60.78 36.50 -53.32
CA ASN A 530 61.41 37.81 -53.48
C ASN A 530 62.76 37.70 -54.21
N SER A 531 63.54 36.63 -53.98
CA SER A 531 64.81 36.40 -54.69
C SER A 531 64.60 36.27 -56.20
N LEU A 532 63.54 35.57 -56.62
CA LEU A 532 63.17 35.37 -58.02
C LEU A 532 62.67 36.66 -58.67
N ARG A 533 61.84 37.44 -57.96
CA ARG A 533 61.33 38.74 -58.44
C ARG A 533 62.45 39.75 -58.65
N GLN A 534 63.39 39.85 -57.71
CA GLN A 534 64.54 40.76 -57.81
C GLN A 534 65.44 40.44 -59.00
N ARG A 535 65.58 39.14 -59.33
CA ARG A 535 66.36 38.69 -60.48
C ARG A 535 65.64 38.94 -61.80
N ALA A 536 64.32 38.68 -61.85
CA ALA A 536 63.50 38.86 -63.05
C ALA A 536 63.28 40.34 -63.42
N PHE A 537 63.21 41.23 -62.41
CA PHE A 537 63.07 42.67 -62.57
C PHE A 537 64.22 43.40 -61.88
N PRO A 538 65.42 43.47 -62.50
CA PRO A 538 66.53 44.21 -61.92
C PRO A 538 66.16 45.70 -61.82
N LYS A 539 66.34 46.30 -60.63
CA LYS A 539 66.22 47.76 -60.46
C LYS A 539 67.18 48.46 -61.44
N PRO A 540 66.76 49.53 -62.15
CA PRO A 540 67.67 50.27 -63.03
C PRO A 540 68.85 50.83 -62.23
N LEU A 541 70.07 50.68 -62.76
CA LEU A 541 71.29 51.25 -62.18
C LEU A 541 71.15 52.78 -62.03
N PRO A 542 71.62 53.40 -60.92
CA PRO A 542 71.61 54.85 -60.79
C PRO A 542 72.52 55.49 -61.83
N GLN A 543 71.98 56.45 -62.61
CA GLN A 543 72.72 57.33 -63.52
C GLN A 543 73.72 58.20 -62.74
N SER A 544 74.92 57.70 -62.52
CA SER A 544 76.12 58.51 -62.32
C SER A 544 77.22 57.81 -63.12
N TRP A 545 78.26 58.53 -63.57
CA TRP A 545 79.30 58.05 -64.50
C TRP A 545 79.01 58.20 -66.01
N LYS A 546 78.50 59.37 -66.40
CA LYS A 546 78.97 60.04 -67.62
C LYS A 546 79.49 61.42 -67.20
N HIS A 547 80.78 61.54 -66.94
CA HIS A 547 81.63 62.74 -67.10
C HIS A 547 83.01 62.47 -66.50
N ARG A 548 84.06 62.93 -67.22
CA ARG A 548 85.51 62.62 -67.13
C ARG A 548 85.84 61.37 -67.95
N ILE A 549 86.50 61.48 -69.11
CA ILE A 549 87.76 62.18 -69.41
C ILE A 549 87.70 62.80 -70.83
N ILE A 550 88.18 64.05 -70.90
CA ILE A 550 88.58 64.94 -72.02
C ILE A 550 88.05 64.63 -73.43
#